data_AF-A0A7V9EQ58-F1
#
_entry.id   AF-A0A7V9EQ58-F1
#
_cell.length_a   1.000
_cell.length_b   1.000
_cell.length_c   1.000
_cell.angle_alpha   90.00
_cell.angle_beta   90.00
_cell.angle_gamma   90.00
#
_symmetry.space_group_name_H-M   'P 1'
#
loop_
_entity.id
_entity.type
_entity.pdbx_description
1 polymer ?
#
loop_
_entity_poly.entity_id
_entity_poly.type
_entity_poly.pdbx_seq_one_letter_code
_entity_poly.pdbx_strand_id
1 'polypeptide(L)'
;MGRSSGTLIGLPYATLNRIDFDGIGGATGSGTSVLNGVVSFPVIVATYTVNSDCTGTLASVPAGLDQNFVVKNDGSQVFFVVTAHPAGLATVSGEAIRLSTR
;
A
#
# COMPACT_ATOMS: atom_id res chain seq x y z
N MET A 1 -8.36 -5.18 -2.51
CA MET A 1 -7.60 -6.05 -1.58
C MET A 1 -6.16 -6.07 -2.03
N GLY A 2 -5.24 -5.67 -1.16
CA GLY A 2 -3.81 -5.59 -1.42
C GLY A 2 -3.01 -6.65 -0.66
N ARG A 3 -1.93 -7.12 -1.27
CA ARG A 3 -0.91 -7.97 -0.65
C ARG A 3 0.48 -7.42 -0.96
N SER A 4 1.39 -7.49 -0.01
CA SER A 4 2.79 -7.13 -0.22
C SER A 4 3.71 -8.02 0.59
N SER A 5 4.96 -8.12 0.15
CA SER A 5 6.00 -8.81 0.90
C SER A 5 7.38 -8.27 0.55
N GLY A 6 8.35 -8.60 1.40
CA GLY A 6 9.74 -8.25 1.19
C GLY A 6 10.51 -8.22 2.50
N THR A 7 11.38 -7.23 2.64
CA THR A 7 12.14 -7.01 3.87
C THR A 7 11.90 -5.61 4.43
N LEU A 8 11.84 -5.51 5.75
CA LEU A 8 11.80 -4.27 6.50
C LEU A 8 12.85 -4.39 7.60
N ILE A 9 13.75 -3.41 7.71
CA ILE A 9 14.90 -3.43 8.62
C ILE A 9 15.72 -4.74 8.55
N GLY A 10 15.83 -5.32 7.35
CA GLY A 10 16.51 -6.60 7.11
C GLY A 10 15.74 -7.85 7.56
N LEU A 11 14.51 -7.70 8.05
CA LEU A 11 13.67 -8.79 8.54
C LEU A 11 12.52 -9.09 7.56
N PRO A 12 12.02 -10.35 7.50
CA PRO A 12 10.89 -10.70 6.65
C PRO A 12 9.63 -9.91 6.99
N TYR A 13 8.98 -9.38 5.97
CA TYR A 13 7.75 -8.59 6.09
C TYR A 13 6.70 -9.07 5.09
N ALA A 14 5.44 -9.12 5.53
CA ALA A 14 4.29 -9.43 4.68
C ALA A 14 3.03 -8.69 5.16
N THR A 15 2.15 -8.33 4.22
CA THR A 15 0.87 -7.68 4.54
C THR A 15 -0.29 -8.19 3.70
N LEU A 16 -1.49 -8.08 4.27
CA LEU A 16 -2.76 -8.18 3.58
C LEU A 16 -3.66 -7.04 4.03
N ASN A 17 -4.07 -6.18 3.11
CA ASN A 17 -4.80 -4.95 3.42
C ASN A 17 -6.06 -4.80 2.56
N ARG A 18 -7.07 -4.13 3.09
CA ARG A 18 -8.16 -3.54 2.32
C ARG A 18 -8.00 -2.03 2.38
N ILE A 19 -7.97 -1.39 1.22
CA ILE A 19 -7.88 0.05 1.07
C ILE A 19 -9.07 0.49 0.21
N ASP A 20 -9.78 1.49 0.69
CA ASP A 20 -10.87 2.16 0.02
C ASP A 20 -10.36 3.56 -0.40
N PHE A 21 -10.32 3.79 -1.71
CA PHE A 21 -9.90 5.05 -2.34
C PHE A 21 -11.14 5.89 -2.66
N ASP A 22 -11.16 7.16 -2.28
CA ASP A 22 -12.35 8.04 -2.40
C ASP A 22 -12.55 8.65 -3.80
N GLY A 23 -11.58 8.52 -4.70
CA GLY A 23 -11.64 9.08 -6.05
C GLY A 23 -11.24 10.57 -6.15
N ILE A 24 -10.97 11.24 -5.03
CA ILE A 24 -10.61 12.66 -4.96
C ILE A 24 -9.25 12.90 -4.27
N GLY A 25 -8.55 11.84 -3.87
CA GLY A 25 -7.16 11.89 -3.38
C GLY A 25 -6.97 11.40 -1.95
N GLY A 26 -8.01 10.92 -1.28
CA GLY A 26 -7.96 10.30 0.04
C GLY A 26 -8.11 8.78 0.00
N ALA A 27 -7.36 8.10 0.86
CA ALA A 27 -7.43 6.66 1.03
C ALA A 27 -7.55 6.30 2.51
N THR A 28 -8.41 5.34 2.80
CA THR A 28 -8.54 4.75 4.14
C THR A 28 -8.51 3.24 4.05
N GLY A 29 -8.17 2.57 5.15
CA GLY A 29 -8.15 1.12 5.13
C GLY A 29 -7.69 0.50 6.44
N SER A 30 -7.59 -0.81 6.40
CA SER A 30 -7.05 -1.62 7.48
C SER A 30 -6.46 -2.90 6.93
N GLY A 31 -5.69 -3.60 7.75
CA GLY A 31 -5.16 -4.89 7.34
C GLY A 31 -4.43 -5.61 8.44
N THR A 32 -3.64 -6.58 8.00
CA THR A 32 -2.74 -7.38 8.83
C THR A 32 -1.35 -7.23 8.27
N SER A 33 -0.37 -6.98 9.14
CA SER A 33 1.04 -7.06 8.80
C SER A 33 1.76 -8.04 9.71
N VAL A 34 2.79 -8.67 9.17
CA VAL A 34 3.67 -9.56 9.91
C VAL A 34 5.11 -9.09 9.69
N LEU A 35 5.82 -8.77 10.76
CA LEU A 35 7.24 -8.45 10.76
C LEU A 35 7.97 -9.47 11.64
N ASN A 36 8.83 -10.29 11.04
CA ASN A 36 9.59 -11.31 11.77
C ASN A 36 8.72 -12.19 12.70
N GLY A 37 7.53 -12.57 12.24
CA GLY A 37 6.56 -13.37 13.01
C GLY A 37 5.68 -12.57 13.99
N VAL A 38 5.95 -11.27 14.21
CA VAL A 38 5.11 -10.40 15.04
C VAL A 38 3.97 -9.85 14.19
N VAL A 39 2.73 -10.10 14.61
CA VAL A 39 1.52 -9.67 13.91
C VAL A 39 1.05 -8.31 14.42
N SER A 40 0.61 -7.44 13.52
CA SER A 40 -0.07 -6.18 13.88
C SER A 40 -1.24 -5.87 12.93
N PHE A 41 -2.11 -4.97 13.35
CA PHE A 41 -3.35 -4.61 12.64
C PHE A 41 -3.39 -3.12 12.32
N PRO A 42 -2.65 -2.66 11.28
CA PRO A 42 -2.55 -1.24 10.97
C PRO A 42 -3.90 -0.66 10.51
N VAL A 43 -4.17 0.56 10.98
CA VAL A 43 -5.16 1.46 10.37
C VAL A 43 -4.42 2.32 9.34
N ILE A 44 -5.01 2.43 8.16
CA ILE A 44 -4.43 3.17 7.04
C ILE A 44 -5.27 4.43 6.87
N VAL A 45 -4.61 5.58 6.96
CA VAL A 45 -5.09 6.87 6.50
C VAL A 45 -3.99 7.42 5.61
N ALA A 46 -4.33 7.81 4.39
CA ALA A 46 -3.35 8.22 3.40
C ALA A 46 -3.95 9.19 2.40
N THR A 47 -3.08 9.90 1.70
CA THR A 47 -3.41 10.66 0.50
C THR A 47 -2.74 10.03 -0.72
N TYR A 48 -3.33 10.19 -1.89
CA TYR A 48 -2.77 9.67 -3.13
C TYR A 48 -3.00 10.61 -4.31
N THR A 49 -2.14 10.47 -5.32
CA THR A 49 -2.28 11.13 -6.63
C THR A 49 -2.13 10.10 -7.73
N VAL A 50 -2.90 10.24 -8.79
CA VAL A 50 -2.80 9.42 -10.01
C VAL A 50 -2.55 10.35 -11.18
N ASN A 51 -1.48 10.09 -11.91
CA ASN A 51 -1.09 10.82 -13.11
C ASN A 51 -1.82 10.27 -14.34
N SER A 52 -1.80 11.03 -15.43
CA SER A 52 -2.48 10.66 -16.69
C SER A 52 -1.87 9.43 -17.38
N ASP A 53 -0.64 9.05 -17.03
CA ASP A 53 0.05 7.84 -17.49
C ASP A 53 -0.19 6.63 -16.56
N CYS A 54 -1.18 6.71 -15.66
CA CYS A 54 -1.53 5.70 -14.68
C CYS A 54 -0.45 5.42 -13.61
N THR A 55 0.62 6.21 -13.54
CA THR A 55 1.53 6.20 -12.39
C THR A 55 0.95 7.02 -11.24
N GLY A 56 1.45 6.82 -10.03
CA GLY A 56 0.99 7.60 -8.89
C GLY A 56 1.83 7.39 -7.64
N THR A 57 1.47 8.15 -6.62
CA THR A 57 2.10 8.10 -5.29
C THR A 57 1.05 8.02 -4.20
N LEU A 58 1.36 7.30 -3.13
CA LEU A 58 0.57 7.25 -1.91
C LEU A 58 1.45 7.61 -0.72
N ALA A 59 0.96 8.44 0.19
CA ALA A 59 1.64 8.85 1.41
C ALA A 59 0.70 8.70 2.62
N SER A 60 1.18 8.10 3.72
CA SER A 60 0.39 7.93 4.94
C SER A 60 0.18 9.23 5.71
N VAL A 61 -0.86 9.26 6.53
CA VAL A 61 -1.19 10.34 7.46
C VAL A 61 -1.34 9.72 8.87
N PRO A 62 -0.44 10.02 9.83
CA PRO A 62 0.73 10.88 9.70
C PRO A 62 1.80 10.31 8.75
N ALA A 63 2.67 11.19 8.26
CA ALA A 63 3.72 10.86 7.30
C ALA A 63 4.67 9.78 7.82
N GLY A 64 5.08 8.88 6.94
CA GLY A 64 6.08 7.85 7.26
C GLY A 64 6.10 6.67 6.29
N LEU A 65 4.95 6.30 5.71
CA LEU A 65 4.86 5.29 4.65
C LEU A 65 4.59 5.99 3.32
N ASP A 66 5.54 5.85 2.39
CA ASP A 66 5.40 6.34 1.02
C ASP A 66 5.51 5.19 0.03
N GLN A 67 4.75 5.27 -1.05
CA GLN A 67 4.71 4.26 -2.11
C GLN A 67 4.62 4.92 -3.47
N ASN A 68 5.35 4.34 -4.44
CA ASN A 68 5.09 4.56 -5.86
C ASN A 68 4.22 3.43 -6.37
N PHE A 69 3.26 3.73 -7.24
CA PHE A 69 2.40 2.72 -7.83
C PHE A 69 2.10 2.96 -9.30
N VAL A 70 1.64 1.91 -9.96
CA VAL A 70 1.08 1.92 -11.31
C VAL A 70 -0.29 1.25 -11.28
N VAL A 71 -1.29 1.90 -11.87
CA VAL A 71 -2.64 1.37 -12.05
C VAL A 71 -2.71 0.69 -13.41
N LYS A 72 -3.24 -0.53 -13.47
CA LYS A 72 -3.56 -1.18 -14.73
C LYS A 72 -4.65 -0.38 -15.46
N ASN A 73 -4.57 -0.25 -16.78
CA ASN A 73 -5.46 0.61 -17.58
C ASN A 73 -6.97 0.38 -17.35
N ASP A 74 -7.38 -0.83 -16.98
CA ASP A 74 -8.79 -1.17 -16.68
C ASP A 74 -9.21 -0.85 -15.23
N GLY A 75 -8.30 -0.30 -14.41
CA GLY A 75 -8.50 0.00 -13.00
C GLY A 75 -8.70 -1.25 -12.12
N SER A 76 -8.46 -2.46 -12.66
CA SER A 76 -8.71 -3.70 -11.92
C SER A 76 -7.60 -4.05 -10.93
N GLN A 77 -6.41 -3.49 -11.12
CA GLN A 77 -5.23 -3.83 -10.36
C GLN A 77 -4.27 -2.65 -10.22
N VAL A 78 -3.57 -2.58 -9.10
CA VAL A 78 -2.50 -1.63 -8.79
C VAL A 78 -1.25 -2.41 -8.41
N PHE A 79 -0.09 -2.04 -8.93
CA PHE A 79 1.21 -2.56 -8.50
C PHE A 79 1.96 -1.46 -7.78
N PHE A 80 2.64 -1.77 -6.69
CA PHE A 80 3.34 -0.75 -5.90
C PHE A 80 4.67 -1.23 -5.34
N VAL A 81 5.53 -0.24 -5.05
CA VAL A 81 6.78 -0.40 -4.32
C VAL A 81 6.83 0.61 -3.19
N VAL A 82 7.24 0.16 -2.01
CA VAL A 82 7.45 1.04 -0.84
C VAL A 82 8.74 1.82 -1.04
N THR A 83 8.66 3.14 -0.92
CA THR A 83 9.80 4.06 -1.06
C THR A 83 10.23 4.65 0.28
N ALA A 84 9.35 4.66 1.28
CA ALA A 84 9.67 4.98 2.68
C ALA A 84 8.77 4.19 3.64
N HIS A 85 9.27 3.85 4.83
CA HIS A 85 8.50 3.20 5.90
C HIS A 85 8.93 3.74 7.27
N PRO A 86 8.02 3.98 8.23
CA PRO A 86 8.36 4.64 9.50
C PRO A 86 9.32 3.81 10.38
N ALA A 87 9.35 2.50 10.21
CA ALA A 87 10.26 1.61 10.93
C ALA A 87 11.70 1.60 10.37
N GLY A 88 11.95 2.17 9.18
CA GLY A 88 13.30 2.21 8.57
C GLY A 88 13.35 1.65 7.16
N LEU A 89 14.55 1.19 6.76
CA LEU A 89 14.83 0.69 5.40
C LEU A 89 13.87 -0.43 5.00
N ALA A 90 13.26 -0.31 3.83
CA ALA A 90 12.32 -1.27 3.30
C ALA A 90 12.67 -1.65 1.85
N THR A 91 12.51 -2.93 1.52
CA THR A 91 12.43 -3.43 0.15
C THR A 91 11.18 -4.27 0.08
N VAL A 92 10.05 -3.62 -0.18
CA VAL A 92 8.71 -4.21 -0.15
C VAL A 92 7.99 -3.81 -1.42
N SER A 93 7.36 -4.78 -2.06
CA SER A 93 6.50 -4.56 -3.23
C SER A 93 5.23 -5.38 -3.09
N GLY A 94 4.20 -4.97 -3.82
CA GLY A 94 2.93 -5.64 -3.76
C GLY A 94 2.00 -5.27 -4.89
N GLU A 95 0.79 -5.78 -4.77
CA GLU A 95 -0.29 -5.50 -5.68
C GLU A 95 -1.61 -5.38 -4.92
N ALA A 96 -2.57 -4.69 -5.50
CA ALA A 96 -3.93 -4.65 -5.02
C ALA A 96 -4.92 -4.88 -6.17
N ILE A 97 -5.88 -5.77 -5.95
CA ILE A 97 -6.98 -6.01 -6.87
C ILE A 97 -8.23 -5.26 -6.43
N ARG A 98 -8.97 -4.69 -7.39
CA ARG A 98 -10.27 -4.09 -7.13
C ARG A 98 -11.24 -5.19 -6.70
N LEU A 99 -11.88 -4.99 -5.55
CA LEU A 99 -12.96 -5.89 -5.13
C LEU A 99 -14.20 -5.57 -5.96
N SER A 100 -14.78 -6.58 -6.59
CA SER A 100 -16.10 -6.43 -7.20
C SER A 100 -17.12 -6.22 -6.09
N THR A 101 -17.89 -5.15 -6.16
CA THR A 101 -19.21 -5.12 -5.53
C THR A 101 -20.04 -6.17 -6.25
N ARG A 102 -20.54 -7.17 -5.52
CA ARG A 102 -21.64 -8.00 -6.01
C ARG A 102 -22.94 -7.21 -5.94
#